data_AF-K3XZC2-F1
#
_entry.id   AF-K3XZC2-F1
#
_cell.length_a   1.000
_cell.length_b   1.000
_cell.length_c   1.000
_cell.angle_alpha   90.00
_cell.angle_beta   90.00
_cell.angle_gamma   90.00
#
_symmetry.space_group_name_H-M   'P 1'
#
loop_
_entity.id
_entity.type
_entity.pdbx_description
1 polymer ?
#
loop_
_entity_poly.entity_id
_entity_poly.type
_entity_poly.pdbx_seq_one_letter_code
_entity_poly.pdbx_strand_id
1 'polypeptide(L)'
;MTITIEQPQLDAVAERKVAAGANPAELVLDGGFIVPDANAFGKTFRDYDAESERKETVEEFYRVNHIRQTHEFVSRMRGEYGRLDKTEMGIWECIELLNEFVDDSDPDLDMPQIEHLLQTAEAIRKDYPDQDWLHLTGLIHDLGKVLLHPTFGELPQWAVVGDTFPVGCAYDECNVHFKVTKQLGDAGYNCAIFQRSENSMSGSSVYVHP
;
A
#
# COMPACT_ATOMS: atom_id res chain seq x y z
N MET A 1 -6.92 -19.86 38.71
CA MET A 1 -8.01 -20.60 38.06
C MET A 1 -7.57 -20.78 36.61
N THR A 2 -7.05 -21.94 36.28
CA THR A 2 -6.45 -22.22 34.97
C THR A 2 -7.53 -22.78 34.07
N ILE A 3 -7.86 -22.10 32.98
CA ILE A 3 -8.82 -22.58 31.99
C ILE A 3 -8.02 -23.39 30.97
N THR A 4 -8.22 -24.70 30.96
CA THR A 4 -7.75 -25.60 29.90
C THR A 4 -8.67 -25.43 28.70
N ILE A 5 -8.15 -24.95 27.58
CA ILE A 5 -8.86 -24.96 26.30
C ILE A 5 -8.50 -26.28 25.60
N GLU A 6 -9.50 -27.13 25.36
CA GLU A 6 -9.33 -28.34 24.57
C GLU A 6 -9.03 -27.96 23.11
N GLN A 7 -7.97 -28.54 22.55
CA GLN A 7 -7.65 -28.40 21.14
C GLN A 7 -8.69 -29.15 20.30
N PRO A 8 -9.28 -28.54 19.25
CA PRO A 8 -10.18 -29.24 18.36
C PRO A 8 -9.41 -30.29 17.56
N GLN A 9 -9.94 -31.52 17.51
CA GLN A 9 -9.44 -32.56 16.62
C GLN A 9 -9.89 -32.25 15.19
N LEU A 10 -8.91 -31.96 14.33
CA LEU A 10 -9.11 -31.73 12.90
C LEU A 10 -9.07 -33.07 12.16
N ASP A 11 -10.19 -33.79 12.17
CA ASP A 11 -10.43 -34.88 11.23
C ASP A 11 -11.12 -34.34 9.97
N ALA A 12 -10.32 -33.82 9.04
CA ALA A 12 -10.68 -33.72 7.63
C ALA A 12 -9.40 -33.58 6.80
N VAL A 13 -8.84 -34.73 6.39
CA VAL A 13 -7.81 -34.77 5.35
C VAL A 13 -8.48 -34.37 4.04
N ALA A 14 -8.40 -33.09 3.68
CA ALA A 14 -8.65 -32.66 2.33
C ALA A 14 -7.54 -33.24 1.44
N GLU A 15 -7.91 -34.10 0.49
CA GLU A 15 -6.97 -34.75 -0.42
C GLU A 15 -6.16 -33.70 -1.19
N ARG A 16 -4.87 -33.63 -0.86
CA ARG A 16 -3.88 -32.76 -1.50
C ARG A 16 -3.47 -33.38 -2.83
N LYS A 17 -3.70 -32.71 -3.96
CA LYS A 17 -2.93 -32.99 -5.19
C LYS A 17 -1.58 -32.29 -5.09
N VAL A 18 -0.66 -32.86 -4.31
CA VAL A 18 0.76 -32.47 -4.40
C VAL A 18 1.30 -33.08 -5.69
N ALA A 19 1.73 -32.26 -6.64
CA ALA A 19 2.59 -32.73 -7.71
C ALA A 19 3.87 -33.28 -7.06
N ALA A 20 4.11 -34.59 -7.22
CA ALA A 20 5.27 -35.25 -6.62
C ALA A 20 6.56 -34.56 -7.07
N GLY A 21 7.27 -33.92 -6.13
CA GLY A 21 8.58 -33.30 -6.36
C GLY A 21 8.68 -31.79 -6.13
N ALA A 22 7.61 -31.08 -5.74
CA ALA A 22 7.68 -29.66 -5.46
C ALA A 22 8.35 -29.36 -4.09
N ASN A 23 9.24 -28.37 -4.06
CA ASN A 23 9.86 -27.87 -2.84
C ASN A 23 8.79 -27.19 -1.96
N PRO A 24 8.66 -27.51 -0.66
CA PRO A 24 7.70 -26.86 0.22
C PRO A 24 7.89 -25.33 0.37
N ALA A 25 9.06 -24.80 0.03
CA ALA A 25 9.32 -23.35 -0.01
C ALA A 25 8.94 -22.67 -1.35
N GLU A 26 8.57 -23.44 -2.36
CA GLU A 26 8.19 -22.90 -3.67
C GLU A 26 6.70 -22.60 -3.69
N LEU A 27 6.36 -21.32 -3.77
CA LEU A 27 5.00 -20.86 -4.00
C LEU A 27 4.57 -21.30 -5.41
N VAL A 28 3.95 -22.46 -5.50
CA VAL A 28 3.31 -22.92 -6.73
C VAL A 28 2.02 -22.12 -6.89
N LEU A 29 2.02 -21.13 -7.80
CA LEU A 29 0.81 -20.44 -8.23
C LEU A 29 -0.12 -21.48 -8.88
N ASP A 30 -1.15 -21.91 -8.17
CA ASP A 30 -1.95 -23.10 -8.50
C ASP A 30 -2.95 -22.93 -9.65
N GLY A 31 -2.97 -21.78 -10.32
CA GLY A 31 -3.93 -21.53 -11.40
C GLY A 31 -4.54 -20.14 -11.47
N GLY A 32 -3.98 -19.15 -10.78
CA GLY A 32 -4.30 -17.74 -10.97
C GLY A 32 -5.21 -17.19 -9.87
N PHE A 33 -4.76 -16.11 -9.24
CA PHE A 33 -5.60 -15.28 -8.40
C PHE A 33 -6.73 -14.69 -9.26
N ILE A 34 -7.93 -15.24 -9.14
CA ILE A 34 -9.11 -14.69 -9.80
C ILE A 34 -9.63 -13.58 -8.88
N VAL A 35 -9.38 -12.33 -9.28
CA VAL A 35 -10.01 -11.17 -8.65
C VAL A 35 -11.52 -11.30 -8.85
N PRO A 36 -12.33 -11.38 -7.79
CA PRO A 36 -13.77 -11.36 -7.96
C PRO A 36 -14.21 -10.02 -8.56
N ASP A 37 -15.18 -10.04 -9.47
CA ASP A 37 -15.67 -8.84 -10.17
C ASP A 37 -16.23 -7.77 -9.21
N ALA A 38 -16.64 -8.19 -8.01
CA ALA A 38 -17.17 -7.32 -6.97
C ALA A 38 -16.88 -7.86 -5.57
N ASN A 39 -16.91 -6.95 -4.58
CA ASN A 39 -16.85 -7.29 -3.17
C ASN A 39 -18.14 -7.97 -2.68
N ALA A 40 -18.17 -8.36 -1.40
CA ALA A 40 -19.34 -9.02 -0.78
C ALA A 40 -20.64 -8.17 -0.81
N PHE A 41 -20.54 -6.89 -1.15
CA PHE A 41 -21.64 -5.94 -1.26
C PHE A 41 -22.01 -5.62 -2.73
N GLY A 42 -21.39 -6.28 -3.70
CA GLY A 42 -21.66 -6.06 -5.13
C GLY A 42 -21.04 -4.78 -5.72
N LYS A 43 -20.08 -4.17 -5.03
CA LYS A 43 -19.32 -3.02 -5.54
C LYS A 43 -18.01 -3.48 -6.18
N THR A 44 -17.61 -2.81 -7.26
CA THR A 44 -16.29 -2.95 -7.89
C THR A 44 -15.20 -2.45 -6.94
N PHE A 45 -14.02 -3.05 -6.99
CA PHE A 45 -12.87 -2.64 -6.18
C PHE A 45 -12.16 -1.43 -6.81
N ARG A 46 -11.68 -0.52 -5.96
CA ARG A 46 -10.84 0.62 -6.35
C ARG A 46 -11.46 1.50 -7.44
N ASP A 47 -12.77 1.70 -7.39
CA ASP A 47 -13.48 2.56 -8.34
C ASP A 47 -13.45 4.02 -7.86
N TYR A 48 -12.48 4.78 -8.37
CA TYR A 48 -12.29 6.19 -8.06
C TYR A 48 -13.31 7.12 -8.73
N ASP A 49 -14.04 6.64 -9.75
CA ASP A 49 -15.04 7.43 -10.46
C ASP A 49 -16.45 7.20 -9.90
N ALA A 50 -16.69 6.09 -9.19
CA ALA A 50 -17.96 5.75 -8.56
C ALA A 50 -18.43 6.82 -7.58
N GLU A 51 -19.72 7.16 -7.66
CA GLU A 51 -20.37 8.03 -6.70
C GLU A 51 -20.47 7.34 -5.33
N SER A 52 -19.75 7.88 -4.35
CA SER A 52 -19.71 7.37 -2.97
C SER A 52 -19.50 8.50 -1.98
N GLU A 53 -19.81 8.25 -0.70
CA GLU A 53 -19.57 9.23 0.38
C GLU A 53 -18.08 9.54 0.59
N ARG A 54 -17.18 8.66 0.13
CA ARG A 54 -15.72 8.84 0.25
C ARG A 54 -15.09 9.59 -0.92
N LYS A 55 -15.80 9.76 -2.04
CA LYS A 55 -15.24 10.29 -3.29
C LYS A 55 -14.54 11.64 -3.11
N GLU A 56 -15.20 12.60 -2.47
CA GLU A 56 -14.63 13.94 -2.26
C GLU A 56 -13.37 13.89 -1.37
N THR A 57 -13.37 13.05 -0.33
CA THR A 57 -12.22 12.85 0.56
C THR A 57 -11.02 12.28 -0.19
N VAL A 58 -11.24 11.24 -1.00
CA VAL A 58 -10.20 10.58 -1.79
C VAL A 58 -9.65 11.51 -2.87
N GLU A 59 -10.51 12.25 -3.57
CA GLU A 59 -10.09 13.22 -4.58
C GLU A 59 -9.22 14.33 -3.98
N GLU A 60 -9.65 14.91 -2.85
CA GLU A 60 -8.87 15.95 -2.15
C GLU A 60 -7.56 15.38 -1.59
N PHE A 61 -7.59 14.16 -1.05
CA PHE A 61 -6.40 13.44 -0.59
C PHE A 61 -5.34 13.37 -1.71
N TYR A 62 -5.70 12.80 -2.87
CA TYR A 62 -4.75 12.60 -3.96
C TYR A 62 -4.33 13.94 -4.58
N ARG A 63 -5.22 14.93 -4.61
CA ARG A 63 -4.87 16.29 -5.04
C ARG A 63 -3.75 16.87 -4.17
N VAL A 64 -3.87 16.80 -2.85
CA VAL A 64 -2.85 17.33 -1.94
C VAL A 64 -1.58 16.48 -1.98
N ASN A 65 -1.70 15.16 -2.04
CA ASN A 65 -0.57 14.23 -2.17
C ASN A 65 0.27 14.57 -3.40
N HIS A 66 -0.34 14.64 -4.58
CA HIS A 66 0.36 14.95 -5.85
C HIS A 66 1.03 16.33 -5.86
N ILE A 67 0.45 17.31 -5.16
CA ILE A 67 1.03 18.66 -5.05
C ILE A 67 2.25 18.67 -4.12
N ARG A 68 2.21 17.92 -3.02
CA ARG A 68 3.17 18.06 -1.91
C ARG A 68 4.25 16.98 -1.86
N GLN A 69 4.04 15.84 -2.49
CA GLN A 69 5.04 14.75 -2.60
C GLN A 69 6.13 15.12 -3.61
N THR A 70 7.06 15.96 -3.18
CA THR A 70 8.22 16.39 -3.98
C THR A 70 9.47 15.57 -3.64
N HIS A 71 10.45 15.56 -4.55
CA HIS A 71 11.75 14.94 -4.29
C HIS A 71 12.43 15.50 -3.02
N GLU A 72 12.31 16.81 -2.78
CA GLU A 72 12.83 17.46 -1.57
C GLU A 72 12.12 16.96 -0.31
N PHE A 73 10.78 16.91 -0.34
CA PHE A 73 9.98 16.39 0.77
C PHE A 73 10.39 14.95 1.10
N VAL A 74 10.40 14.06 0.11
CA VAL A 74 10.75 12.64 0.29
C VAL A 74 12.19 12.47 0.78
N SER A 75 13.14 13.24 0.25
CA SER A 75 14.54 13.20 0.70
C SER A 75 14.68 13.57 2.17
N ARG A 76 13.97 14.60 2.62
CA ARG A 76 13.93 15.01 4.03
C ARG A 76 13.29 13.93 4.90
N MET A 77 12.15 13.37 4.48
CA MET A 77 11.47 12.32 5.25
C MET A 77 12.30 11.06 5.39
N ARG A 78 13.01 10.64 4.33
CA ARG A 78 13.96 9.53 4.41
C ARG A 78 15.08 9.78 5.41
N GLY A 79 15.63 11.00 5.43
CA GLY A 79 16.67 11.38 6.39
C GLY A 79 16.16 11.41 7.84
N GLU A 80 14.93 11.87 8.04
CA GLU A 80 14.32 11.95 9.37
C GLU A 80 13.92 10.57 9.92
N TYR A 81 13.12 9.82 9.17
CA TYR A 81 12.53 8.57 9.64
C TYR A 81 13.44 7.35 9.45
N GLY A 82 14.45 7.44 8.58
CA GLY A 82 15.46 6.38 8.43
C GLY A 82 16.36 6.21 9.66
N ARG A 83 16.31 7.12 10.63
CA ARG A 83 17.03 7.02 11.90
C ARG A 83 16.41 6.02 12.88
N LEU A 84 15.11 5.73 12.71
CA LEU A 84 14.34 4.79 13.54
C LEU A 84 14.46 5.07 15.05
N ASP A 85 14.50 6.35 15.45
CA ASP A 85 14.76 6.80 16.82
C ASP A 85 13.54 7.49 17.48
N LYS A 86 12.32 7.22 16.99
CA LYS A 86 11.09 7.82 17.52
C LYS A 86 10.62 7.17 18.82
N THR A 87 10.60 5.83 18.88
CA THR A 87 10.12 5.05 20.03
C THR A 87 10.51 3.57 19.88
N GLU A 88 10.38 2.79 20.97
CA GLU A 88 10.52 1.33 21.00
C GLU A 88 9.21 0.74 21.54
N MET A 89 8.61 -0.20 20.79
CA MET A 89 7.34 -0.85 21.15
C MET A 89 7.19 -2.20 20.46
N GLY A 90 6.33 -3.05 21.00
CA GLY A 90 5.96 -4.33 20.42
C GLY A 90 5.04 -4.18 19.19
N ILE A 91 5.03 -5.19 18.33
CA ILE A 91 4.20 -5.21 17.10
C ILE A 91 2.71 -5.03 17.44
N TRP A 92 2.21 -5.72 18.45
CA TRP A 92 0.79 -5.60 18.84
C TRP A 92 0.45 -4.21 19.36
N GLU A 93 1.35 -3.57 20.11
CA GLU A 93 1.18 -2.20 20.56
C GLU A 93 1.11 -1.24 19.36
N CYS A 94 1.95 -1.41 18.33
CA CYS A 94 1.83 -0.67 17.07
C CYS A 94 0.46 -0.87 16.41
N ILE A 95 -0.03 -2.11 16.36
CA ILE A 95 -1.32 -2.45 15.75
C ILE A 95 -2.48 -1.76 16.49
N GLU A 96 -2.43 -1.72 17.83
CA GLU A 96 -3.46 -1.06 18.64
C GLU A 96 -3.52 0.45 18.38
N LEU A 97 -2.37 1.12 18.14
CA LEU A 97 -2.35 2.54 17.75
C LEU A 97 -3.08 2.79 16.42
N LEU A 98 -3.15 1.80 15.53
CA LEU A 98 -3.81 1.93 14.24
C LEU A 98 -5.35 1.86 14.32
N ASN A 99 -5.90 1.55 15.50
CA ASN A 99 -7.35 1.54 15.72
C ASN A 99 -7.98 2.95 15.63
N GLU A 100 -7.18 4.01 15.74
CA GLU A 100 -7.66 5.39 15.70
C GLU A 100 -7.72 5.99 14.28
N PHE A 101 -7.23 5.26 13.27
CA PHE A 101 -7.06 5.79 11.91
C PHE A 101 -7.93 5.07 10.89
N VAL A 102 -8.58 5.87 10.05
CA VAL A 102 -9.27 5.46 8.82
C VAL A 102 -8.48 6.05 7.64
N ASP A 103 -8.18 5.23 6.63
CA ASP A 103 -7.37 5.62 5.48
C ASP A 103 -8.17 6.49 4.48
N ASP A 104 -7.87 7.79 4.44
CA ASP A 104 -8.57 8.76 3.56
C ASP A 104 -8.29 8.53 2.07
N SER A 105 -7.31 7.71 1.71
CA SER A 105 -6.97 7.42 0.31
C SER A 105 -7.72 6.22 -0.27
N ASP A 106 -8.33 5.41 0.60
CA ASP A 106 -9.01 4.18 0.24
C ASP A 106 -10.47 4.46 -0.14
N PRO A 107 -10.89 4.17 -1.39
CA PRO A 107 -12.28 4.34 -1.81
C PRO A 107 -13.23 3.24 -1.30
N ASP A 108 -12.68 2.10 -0.86
CA ASP A 108 -13.43 0.90 -0.51
C ASP A 108 -13.65 0.74 0.99
N LEU A 109 -12.70 1.20 1.81
CA LEU A 109 -12.68 0.98 3.27
C LEU A 109 -13.00 2.25 4.08
N ASP A 110 -13.96 2.13 5.00
CA ASP A 110 -14.30 3.15 6.01
C ASP A 110 -14.30 2.53 7.41
N MET A 111 -13.19 1.89 7.75
CA MET A 111 -13.04 1.14 9.00
C MET A 111 -11.64 1.36 9.59
N PRO A 112 -11.47 1.16 10.91
CA PRO A 112 -10.17 1.22 11.56
C PRO A 112 -9.14 0.32 10.89
N GLN A 113 -7.92 0.84 10.73
CA GLN A 113 -6.83 0.16 10.05
C GLN A 113 -6.47 -1.21 10.67
N ILE A 114 -6.64 -1.39 11.98
CA ILE A 114 -6.43 -2.68 12.67
C ILE A 114 -7.29 -3.80 12.06
N GLU A 115 -8.52 -3.51 11.67
CA GLU A 115 -9.42 -4.52 11.11
C GLU A 115 -8.91 -4.99 9.74
N HIS A 116 -8.40 -4.09 8.90
CA HIS A 116 -7.77 -4.42 7.62
C HIS A 116 -6.54 -5.33 7.78
N LEU A 117 -5.68 -5.05 8.77
CA LEU A 117 -4.52 -5.89 9.07
C LEU A 117 -4.92 -7.32 9.41
N LEU A 118 -5.95 -7.48 10.25
CA LEU A 118 -6.47 -8.79 10.65
C LEU A 118 -7.17 -9.50 9.48
N GLN A 119 -7.98 -8.79 8.70
CA GLN A 119 -8.64 -9.34 7.51
C GLN A 119 -7.62 -9.86 6.49
N THR A 120 -6.57 -9.08 6.23
CA THR A 120 -5.50 -9.46 5.30
C THR A 120 -4.75 -10.69 5.81
N ALA A 121 -4.34 -10.68 7.08
CA ALA A 121 -3.63 -11.81 7.68
C ALA A 121 -4.48 -13.11 7.69
N GLU A 122 -5.76 -13.02 8.06
CA GLU A 122 -6.64 -14.19 8.14
C GLU A 122 -7.05 -14.73 6.76
N ALA A 123 -7.24 -13.85 5.76
CA ALA A 123 -7.48 -14.28 4.39
C ALA A 123 -6.27 -15.06 3.84
N ILE A 124 -5.06 -14.52 4.02
CA ILE A 124 -3.83 -15.21 3.64
C ILE A 124 -3.67 -16.51 4.42
N ARG A 125 -3.94 -16.53 5.72
CA ARG A 125 -3.86 -17.74 6.55
C ARG A 125 -4.78 -18.85 6.05
N LYS A 126 -5.98 -18.49 5.58
CA LYS A 126 -6.95 -19.43 5.02
C LYS A 126 -6.48 -20.02 3.69
N ASP A 127 -5.94 -19.17 2.81
CA ASP A 127 -5.56 -19.59 1.45
C ASP A 127 -4.17 -20.26 1.40
N TYR A 128 -3.28 -19.88 2.32
CA TYR A 128 -1.90 -20.36 2.40
C TYR A 128 -1.56 -20.88 3.82
N PRO A 129 -2.24 -21.91 4.34
CA PRO A 129 -2.16 -22.31 5.74
C PRO A 129 -0.75 -22.74 6.21
N ASP A 130 0.09 -23.22 5.29
CA ASP A 130 1.46 -23.66 5.58
C ASP A 130 2.51 -22.53 5.51
N GLN A 131 2.12 -21.28 5.17
CA GLN A 131 3.03 -20.15 4.95
C GLN A 131 2.90 -19.08 6.06
N ASP A 132 3.29 -19.43 7.28
CA ASP A 132 3.22 -18.57 8.47
C ASP A 132 3.83 -17.16 8.29
N TRP A 133 4.97 -17.07 7.61
CA TRP A 133 5.63 -15.79 7.30
C TRP A 133 4.76 -14.89 6.41
N LEU A 134 3.91 -15.45 5.55
CA LEU A 134 3.02 -14.69 4.67
C LEU A 134 1.83 -14.17 5.47
N HIS A 135 1.35 -14.92 6.46
CA HIS A 135 0.31 -14.47 7.40
C HIS A 135 0.82 -13.25 8.16
N LEU A 136 2.04 -13.35 8.68
CA LEU A 136 2.70 -12.25 9.39
C LEU A 136 2.92 -11.05 8.46
N THR A 137 3.35 -11.29 7.22
CA THR A 137 3.53 -10.22 6.22
C THR A 137 2.21 -9.45 6.02
N GLY A 138 1.08 -10.15 5.87
CA GLY A 138 -0.25 -9.54 5.83
C GLY A 138 -0.59 -8.74 7.07
N LEU A 139 -0.22 -9.23 8.26
CA LEU A 139 -0.49 -8.53 9.52
C LEU A 139 0.34 -7.24 9.67
N ILE A 140 1.58 -7.20 9.15
CA ILE A 140 2.50 -6.09 9.39
C ILE A 140 2.65 -5.11 8.22
N HIS A 141 2.06 -5.39 7.05
CA HIS A 141 2.33 -4.66 5.81
C HIS A 141 2.11 -3.15 5.93
N ASP A 142 1.07 -2.74 6.65
CA ASP A 142 0.63 -1.35 6.79
C ASP A 142 1.05 -0.71 8.12
N LEU A 143 1.94 -1.34 8.90
CA LEU A 143 2.40 -0.76 10.18
C LEU A 143 3.11 0.58 10.03
N GLY A 144 3.59 0.93 8.84
CA GLY A 144 4.12 2.27 8.56
C GLY A 144 3.11 3.39 8.80
N LYS A 145 1.80 3.08 8.84
CA LYS A 145 0.74 4.05 9.14
C LYS A 145 0.81 4.64 10.55
N VAL A 146 1.61 4.06 11.46
CA VAL A 146 1.87 4.64 12.79
C VAL A 146 2.48 6.04 12.72
N LEU A 147 3.04 6.45 11.57
CA LEU A 147 3.51 7.82 11.32
C LEU A 147 2.42 8.90 11.48
N LEU A 148 1.14 8.51 11.42
CA LEU A 148 0.00 9.38 11.71
C LEU A 148 -0.15 9.69 13.21
N HIS A 149 0.37 8.83 14.09
CA HIS A 149 0.23 8.98 15.52
C HIS A 149 1.22 10.03 16.06
N PRO A 150 0.84 10.86 17.07
CA PRO A 150 1.70 11.90 17.63
C PRO A 150 3.06 11.42 18.15
N THR A 151 3.13 10.18 18.64
CA THR A 151 4.41 9.56 19.07
C THR A 151 5.44 9.46 17.94
N PHE A 152 4.99 9.33 16.70
CA PHE A 152 5.87 9.12 15.55
C PHE A 152 6.09 10.39 14.74
N GLY A 153 5.20 11.37 14.81
CA GLY A 153 5.39 12.67 14.16
C GLY A 153 4.12 13.36 13.68
N GLU A 154 2.95 12.71 13.82
CA GLU A 154 1.65 13.27 13.40
C GLU A 154 1.68 13.76 11.95
N LEU A 155 2.22 12.93 11.05
CA LEU A 155 2.24 13.29 9.64
C LEU A 155 0.81 13.34 9.10
N PRO A 156 0.51 14.27 8.17
CA PRO A 156 -0.79 14.27 7.51
C PRO A 156 -0.96 13.02 6.64
N GLN A 157 -2.19 12.54 6.47
CA GLN A 157 -2.47 11.30 5.73
C GLN A 157 -1.81 11.25 4.34
N TRP A 158 -1.85 12.36 3.59
CA TRP A 158 -1.25 12.44 2.25
C TRP A 158 0.27 12.13 2.24
N ALA A 159 0.96 12.24 3.37
CA ALA A 159 2.37 11.93 3.51
C ALA A 159 2.66 10.46 3.89
N VAL A 160 1.64 9.67 4.23
CA VAL A 160 1.79 8.34 4.84
C VAL A 160 1.09 7.23 4.05
N VAL A 161 -0.11 7.49 3.55
CA VAL A 161 -0.97 6.48 2.89
C VAL A 161 -1.13 6.74 1.40
N GLY A 162 -1.92 5.90 0.72
CA GLY A 162 -2.26 6.02 -0.70
C GLY A 162 -1.25 5.44 -1.67
N ASP A 163 -1.65 5.42 -2.93
CA ASP A 163 -0.82 4.91 -4.02
C ASP A 163 0.45 5.75 -4.18
N THR A 164 1.57 5.05 -4.32
CA THR A 164 2.88 5.68 -4.47
C THR A 164 3.24 5.88 -5.94
N PHE A 165 4.00 6.94 -6.21
CA PHE A 165 4.60 7.19 -7.52
C PHE A 165 6.05 7.68 -7.36
N PRO A 166 6.90 7.52 -8.40
CA PRO A 166 8.26 8.00 -8.34
C PRO A 166 8.30 9.54 -8.35
N VAL A 167 8.99 10.13 -7.39
CA VAL A 167 9.24 11.58 -7.36
C VAL A 167 10.49 11.93 -8.15
N GLY A 168 10.50 13.12 -8.74
CA GLY A 168 11.62 13.60 -9.54
C GLY A 168 11.63 13.10 -10.99
N CYS A 169 10.51 12.58 -11.49
CA CYS A 169 10.30 12.35 -12.91
C CYS A 169 8.89 12.79 -13.32
N ALA A 170 8.60 12.70 -14.62
CA ALA A 170 7.25 12.89 -15.13
C ALA A 170 6.26 11.91 -14.49
N TYR A 171 5.01 12.35 -14.28
CA TYR A 171 3.91 11.47 -13.90
C TYR A 171 3.49 10.59 -15.08
N ASP A 172 3.06 9.36 -14.80
CA ASP A 172 2.50 8.43 -15.76
C ASP A 172 0.96 8.49 -15.74
N GLU A 173 0.31 8.20 -16.87
CA GLU A 173 -1.15 8.23 -16.95
C GLU A 173 -1.82 7.16 -16.05
N CYS A 174 -1.07 6.14 -15.62
CA CYS A 174 -1.54 5.14 -14.67
C CYS A 174 -1.63 5.65 -13.22
N ASN A 175 -1.06 6.81 -12.90
CA ASN A 175 -1.18 7.38 -11.56
C ASN A 175 -2.65 7.76 -11.26
N VAL A 176 -3.15 7.33 -10.09
CA VAL A 176 -4.51 7.63 -9.62
C VAL A 176 -4.76 9.14 -9.64
N HIS A 177 -5.87 9.61 -10.19
CA HIS A 177 -6.14 11.05 -10.39
C HIS A 177 -5.07 11.84 -11.18
N PHE A 178 -4.43 11.21 -12.19
CA PHE A 178 -3.48 11.87 -13.12
C PHE A 178 -3.97 13.20 -13.71
N LYS A 179 -5.29 13.41 -13.85
CA LYS A 179 -5.85 14.70 -14.34
C LYS A 179 -5.40 15.90 -13.50
N VAL A 180 -5.17 15.71 -12.20
CA VAL A 180 -4.68 16.76 -11.30
C VAL A 180 -3.24 17.15 -11.63
N THR A 181 -2.39 16.18 -12.01
CA THR A 181 -0.96 16.43 -12.27
C THR A 181 -0.77 17.27 -13.54
N LYS A 182 -1.66 17.13 -14.54
CA LYS A 182 -1.69 17.99 -15.74
C LYS A 182 -1.87 19.48 -15.41
N GLN A 183 -2.56 19.80 -14.30
CA GLN A 183 -2.77 21.19 -13.87
C GLN A 183 -1.53 21.79 -13.18
N LEU A 184 -0.61 20.95 -12.71
CA LEU A 184 0.61 21.39 -12.02
C LEU A 184 1.75 21.76 -12.98
N GLY A 185 1.70 21.29 -14.23
CA GLY A 185 2.70 21.57 -15.26
C GLY A 185 4.13 21.16 -14.85
N ASP A 186 5.14 21.76 -15.49
CA ASP A 186 6.55 21.42 -15.25
C ASP A 186 7.09 21.85 -13.87
N ALA A 187 6.34 22.68 -13.14
CA ALA A 187 6.71 23.17 -11.82
C ALA A 187 6.69 22.06 -10.74
N GLY A 188 6.02 20.93 -11.00
CA GLY A 188 6.03 19.76 -10.11
C GLY A 188 7.31 18.92 -10.20
N TYR A 189 8.09 19.06 -11.29
CA TYR A 189 9.31 18.30 -11.53
C TYR A 189 10.53 19.07 -11.04
N ASN A 190 10.67 19.25 -9.73
CA ASN A 190 11.94 19.68 -9.15
C ASN A 190 12.97 18.54 -9.22
N CYS A 191 13.30 18.11 -10.43
CA CYS A 191 14.36 17.18 -10.73
C CYS A 191 15.36 17.79 -11.69
N ALA A 192 16.59 17.94 -11.20
CA ALA A 192 17.73 18.35 -12.00
C ALA A 192 18.03 17.38 -13.17
N ILE A 193 17.52 16.13 -13.14
CA ILE A 193 17.76 15.12 -14.17
C ILE A 193 16.92 15.39 -15.43
N PHE A 194 15.64 15.78 -15.30
CA PHE A 194 14.80 16.10 -16.45
C PHE A 194 15.11 17.47 -17.05
N GLN A 195 15.47 18.47 -16.23
CA GLN A 195 15.95 19.77 -16.71
C GLN A 195 17.23 19.67 -17.56
N ARG A 196 18.04 18.61 -17.39
CA ARG A 196 19.19 18.33 -18.26
C ARG A 196 18.80 17.66 -19.58
N SER A 197 17.75 16.85 -19.60
CA SER A 197 17.34 16.14 -20.82
C SER A 197 16.80 17.13 -21.87
N GLU A 198 15.96 18.08 -21.48
CA GLU A 198 15.41 19.08 -22.41
C GLU A 198 16.44 20.12 -22.85
N ASN A 199 17.33 20.57 -21.96
CA ASN A 199 18.44 21.45 -22.35
C ASN A 199 19.53 20.75 -23.18
N SER A 200 19.54 19.41 -23.24
CA SER A 200 20.41 18.65 -24.14
C SER A 200 19.78 18.32 -25.49
N MET A 201 18.46 18.49 -25.64
CA MET A 201 17.75 18.22 -26.90
C MET A 201 17.73 19.40 -27.89
N SER A 202 18.48 20.48 -27.62
CA SER A 202 18.76 21.52 -28.64
C SER A 202 19.91 21.15 -29.60
N GLY A 203 20.46 19.94 -29.52
CA GLY A 203 21.39 19.48 -30.53
C GLY A 203 21.98 18.11 -30.23
N SER A 204 21.29 17.06 -30.67
CA SER A 204 21.87 15.83 -31.26
C SER A 204 20.74 14.83 -31.50
N SER A 205 20.39 14.65 -32.77
CA SER A 205 19.57 13.54 -33.23
C SER A 205 20.29 12.22 -32.91
N VAL A 206 19.67 11.36 -32.11
CA VAL A 206 20.04 9.94 -32.03
C VAL A 206 18.88 9.15 -32.61
N TYR A 207 19.04 8.80 -33.90
CA TYR A 207 18.22 7.80 -34.56
C TYR A 207 18.47 6.44 -33.92
N VAL A 208 17.42 5.80 -33.40
CA VAL A 208 17.41 4.36 -33.17
C VAL A 208 16.64 3.74 -34.34
N HIS A 209 17.38 3.07 -35.22
CA HIS A 209 16.80 2.24 -36.28
C HIS A 209 16.50 0.82 -35.73
N PRO A 210 15.56 0.10 -36.38
CA PRO A 210 14.58 -0.80 -35.75
C PRO A 210 15.14 -2.03 -35.04
#